data_AF-A0A8T3CQI5-F1
#
_entry.id   AF-A0A8T3CQI5-F1
#
_cell.length_a   1.000
_cell.length_b   1.000
_cell.length_c   1.000
_cell.angle_alpha   90.00
_cell.angle_beta   90.00
_cell.angle_gamma   90.00
#
_symmetry.space_group_name_H-M   'P 1'
#
loop_
_entity.id
_entity.type
_entity.pdbx_description
1 polymer ?
#
loop_
_entity_poly.entity_id
_entity_poly.type
_entity_poly.pdbx_seq_one_letter_code
_entity_poly.pdbx_strand_id
1 'polypeptide(L)'
;MTRHGKNCTAGAVYTYHEKRKDTAASGYGTQSVRLGKDAIKDFDCCCLSLQPCRDPVVTADGYLYEKEAILEYILHQKAEIARKMKAYEKQKQVQRNDNQLECRSGERERAEKFKQRENSIVSKPINPFTAAQSRDSERENGSAGSSSSSSAGASSAGPSSSSSLPSFWIPSLTPEAKPTVLKKPGKTVLCPMSGRPLKLNELVTVRFTPLDPSLDRVALLTRQDRYVCAVTKDTLGNSVPCAVLRPSGAVVTMECVERLIRKDMTDPVTGDKLTEKDIIPLQRGGTGFAGSGVGLSAKEARPVMQV
;
A
#
# COMPACT_ATOMS: atom_id res chain seq x y z
N MET A 1 -2.38 16.78 46.87
CA MET A 1 -2.98 15.62 46.16
C MET A 1 -4.48 15.60 46.45
N THR A 2 -5.24 16.41 45.75
CA THR A 2 -6.69 16.47 45.90
C THR A 2 -7.30 15.36 45.07
N ARG A 3 -7.86 14.35 45.75
CA ARG A 3 -8.80 13.39 45.20
C ARG A 3 -9.92 14.18 44.51
N HIS A 4 -9.88 14.26 43.19
CA HIS A 4 -11.01 14.76 42.42
C HIS A 4 -12.15 13.76 42.66
N GLY A 5 -13.13 14.17 43.46
CA GLY A 5 -14.34 13.38 43.69
C GLY A 5 -14.97 13.05 42.34
N LYS A 6 -15.23 11.76 42.10
CA LYS A 6 -16.08 11.32 41.00
C LYS A 6 -17.48 11.87 41.25
N ASN A 7 -17.78 13.07 40.75
CA ASN A 7 -19.14 13.61 40.79
C ASN A 7 -20.07 12.64 40.04
N CYS A 8 -21.16 12.20 40.70
CA CYS A 8 -22.15 11.27 40.15
C CYS A 8 -22.90 11.80 38.92
N THR A 9 -22.74 13.08 38.57
CA THR A 9 -23.37 13.73 37.40
C THR A 9 -22.53 13.66 36.12
N ALA A 10 -21.27 13.23 36.21
CA ALA A 10 -20.40 12.96 35.05
C ALA A 10 -20.24 11.46 34.76
N GLY A 11 -21.05 10.62 35.42
CA GLY A 11 -21.13 9.20 35.12
C GLY A 11 -21.83 8.99 33.77
N ALA A 12 -21.26 8.16 32.91
CA ALA A 12 -21.98 7.74 31.71
C ALA A 12 -23.27 7.03 32.12
N VAL A 13 -24.42 7.50 31.61
CA VAL A 13 -25.75 6.89 31.83
C VAL A 13 -25.71 5.41 31.47
N TYR A 14 -25.01 5.07 30.40
CA TYR A 14 -24.76 3.70 30.00
C TYR A 14 -23.52 3.13 30.66
N THR A 15 -23.69 1.94 31.23
CA THR A 15 -22.60 1.09 31.67
C THR A 15 -21.73 0.65 30.49
N TYR A 16 -20.50 0.23 30.77
CA TYR A 16 -19.61 -0.30 29.74
C TYR A 16 -20.23 -1.48 28.97
N HIS A 17 -20.99 -2.33 29.65
CA HIS A 17 -21.65 -3.49 29.04
C HIS A 17 -22.79 -3.09 28.10
N GLU A 18 -23.60 -2.11 28.47
CA GLU A 18 -24.67 -1.58 27.61
C GLU A 18 -24.08 -0.92 26.37
N LYS A 19 -23.08 -0.06 26.53
CA LYS A 19 -22.36 0.54 25.38
C LYS A 19 -21.81 -0.52 24.44
N ARG A 20 -21.23 -1.60 24.97
CA ARG A 20 -20.69 -2.70 24.15
C ARG A 20 -21.78 -3.48 23.43
N LYS A 21 -22.94 -3.68 24.08
CA LYS A 21 -24.10 -4.35 23.48
C LYS A 21 -24.72 -3.49 22.37
N ASP A 22 -24.86 -2.20 22.59
CA ASP A 22 -25.39 -1.25 21.61
C ASP A 22 -24.42 -1.10 20.43
N THR A 23 -23.11 -0.98 20.69
CA THR A 23 -22.08 -0.97 19.62
C THR A 23 -22.16 -2.24 18.77
N ALA A 24 -22.36 -3.41 19.40
CA ALA A 24 -22.49 -4.69 18.70
C ALA A 24 -23.78 -4.76 17.84
N ALA A 25 -24.91 -4.29 18.38
CA ALA A 25 -26.21 -4.33 17.71
C ALA A 25 -26.35 -3.26 16.61
N SER A 26 -25.91 -2.03 16.89
CA SER A 26 -26.02 -0.90 15.97
C SER A 26 -24.98 -0.98 14.83
N GLY A 27 -23.90 -1.73 15.01
CA GLY A 27 -22.87 -1.88 13.99
C GLY A 27 -22.02 -0.62 13.74
N TYR A 28 -22.14 0.41 14.58
CA TYR A 28 -21.29 1.60 14.58
C TYR A 28 -20.19 1.45 15.64
N GLY A 29 -19.04 2.12 15.45
CA GLY A 29 -17.92 2.02 16.39
C GLY A 29 -16.95 0.88 16.07
N THR A 30 -15.72 0.99 16.58
CA THR A 30 -14.71 -0.06 16.41
C THR A 30 -15.08 -1.29 17.25
N GLN A 31 -15.39 -2.41 16.59
CA GLN A 31 -15.67 -3.67 17.28
C GLN A 31 -14.40 -4.50 17.39
N SER A 32 -14.20 -5.12 18.55
CA SER A 32 -13.10 -6.05 18.79
C SER A 32 -13.64 -7.38 19.29
N VAL A 33 -13.34 -8.47 18.58
CA VAL A 33 -13.80 -9.82 18.91
C VAL A 33 -12.60 -10.73 19.06
N ARG A 34 -12.61 -11.58 20.10
CA ARG A 34 -11.62 -12.63 20.27
C ARG A 34 -11.95 -13.78 19.32
N LEU A 35 -10.98 -14.14 18.47
CA LEU A 35 -11.14 -15.21 17.50
C LEU A 35 -10.91 -16.58 18.15
N GLY A 36 -11.71 -17.58 17.72
CA GLY A 36 -11.61 -18.97 18.14
C GLY A 36 -10.55 -19.76 17.36
N LYS A 37 -10.43 -21.06 17.65
CA LYS A 37 -9.49 -21.98 16.98
C LYS A 37 -9.73 -22.01 15.46
N ASP A 38 -10.97 -21.93 15.02
CA ASP A 38 -11.35 -22.07 13.61
C ASP A 38 -10.85 -20.92 12.73
N ALA A 39 -10.51 -19.77 13.32
CA ALA A 39 -9.93 -18.64 12.62
C ALA A 39 -8.41 -18.74 12.46
N ILE A 40 -7.79 -19.75 13.09
CA ILE A 40 -6.35 -19.96 13.10
C ILE A 40 -6.01 -21.01 12.05
N LYS A 41 -5.13 -20.65 11.12
CA LYS A 41 -4.58 -21.57 10.12
C LYS A 41 -3.81 -22.71 10.82
N ASP A 42 -4.03 -23.94 10.37
CA ASP A 42 -3.21 -25.10 10.78
C ASP A 42 -1.73 -24.93 10.37
N PHE A 43 -0.84 -25.62 11.07
CA PHE A 43 0.61 -25.46 10.89
C PHE A 43 1.10 -25.98 9.53
N ASP A 44 0.40 -26.94 8.94
CA ASP A 44 0.72 -27.57 7.66
C ASP A 44 -0.02 -26.97 6.46
N CYS A 45 -0.86 -25.95 6.69
CA CYS A 45 -1.59 -25.25 5.64
C CYS A 45 -0.81 -24.08 5.03
N CYS A 46 -1.06 -23.80 3.76
CA CYS A 46 -0.49 -22.67 3.03
C CYS A 46 -1.07 -21.33 3.51
N CYS A 47 -0.24 -20.29 3.64
CA CYS A 47 -0.70 -18.94 3.99
C CYS A 47 -1.53 -18.26 2.88
N LEU A 48 -1.47 -18.73 1.63
CA LEU A 48 -2.24 -18.17 0.50
C LEU A 48 -3.53 -18.94 0.26
N SER A 49 -3.45 -20.26 0.08
CA SER A 49 -4.63 -21.09 -0.21
C SER A 49 -5.40 -21.53 1.05
N LEU A 50 -4.80 -21.42 2.24
CA LEU A 50 -5.35 -21.93 3.51
C LEU A 50 -5.66 -23.44 3.50
N GLN A 51 -5.16 -24.15 2.49
CA GLN A 51 -5.29 -25.60 2.34
C GLN A 51 -4.01 -26.30 2.80
N PRO A 52 -4.10 -27.56 3.25
CA PRO A 52 -2.96 -28.40 3.58
C PRO A 52 -1.97 -28.47 2.41
N CYS A 53 -0.70 -28.14 2.65
CA CYS A 53 0.30 -28.07 1.59
C CYS A 53 0.64 -29.46 1.04
N ARG A 54 0.68 -29.60 -0.28
CA ARG A 54 1.24 -30.79 -0.93
C ARG A 54 2.76 -30.73 -1.04
N ASP A 55 3.25 -29.66 -1.64
CA ASP A 55 4.68 -29.35 -1.79
C ASP A 55 5.01 -28.08 -1.01
N PRO A 56 5.23 -28.19 0.31
CA PRO A 56 5.43 -27.05 1.19
C PRO A 56 6.79 -26.40 0.98
N VAL A 57 6.78 -25.07 1.00
CA VAL A 57 7.94 -24.21 0.85
C VAL A 57 7.85 -23.10 1.88
N VAL A 58 8.97 -22.76 2.51
CA VAL A 58 9.04 -21.77 3.58
C VAL A 58 9.94 -20.62 3.19
N THR A 59 9.52 -19.41 3.56
CA THR A 59 10.36 -18.20 3.48
C THR A 59 11.31 -18.10 4.66
N ALA A 60 12.38 -17.31 4.55
CA ALA A 60 13.30 -17.06 5.66
C ALA A 60 12.63 -16.52 6.94
N ASP A 61 11.44 -15.93 6.82
CA ASP A 61 10.65 -15.41 7.94
C ASP A 61 9.81 -16.50 8.64
N GLY A 62 9.73 -17.70 8.07
CA GLY A 62 8.98 -18.82 8.63
C GLY A 62 7.54 -18.95 8.16
N TYR A 63 7.13 -18.31 7.07
CA TYR A 63 5.79 -18.48 6.50
C TYR A 63 5.76 -19.66 5.54
N LEU A 64 4.79 -20.55 5.74
CA LEU A 64 4.57 -21.74 4.91
C LEU A 64 3.68 -21.41 3.71
N TYR A 65 4.13 -21.79 2.52
CA TYR A 65 3.41 -21.67 1.27
C TYR A 65 3.43 -22.99 0.52
N GLU A 66 2.45 -23.17 -0.35
CA GLU A 66 2.52 -24.17 -1.39
C GLU A 66 3.37 -23.63 -2.54
N LYS A 67 4.23 -24.49 -3.10
CA LYS A 67 5.16 -24.12 -4.17
C LYS A 67 4.45 -23.50 -5.37
N GLU A 68 3.33 -24.06 -5.80
CA GLU A 68 2.56 -23.55 -6.95
C GLU A 68 2.00 -22.15 -6.65
N ALA A 69 1.28 -22.01 -5.54
CA ALA A 69 0.65 -20.76 -5.13
C ALA A 69 1.64 -19.59 -4.98
N ILE A 70 2.82 -19.83 -4.39
CA ILE A 70 3.82 -18.76 -4.23
C ILE A 70 4.46 -18.38 -5.55
N LEU A 71 4.66 -19.33 -6.47
CA LEU A 71 5.20 -19.06 -7.80
C LEU A 71 4.22 -18.24 -8.64
N GLU A 72 2.93 -18.61 -8.62
CA GLU A 72 1.87 -17.84 -9.28
C GLU A 72 1.80 -16.41 -8.75
N TYR A 73 1.87 -16.24 -7.42
CA TYR A 73 1.92 -14.92 -6.79
C TYR A 73 3.14 -14.11 -7.27
N ILE A 74 4.33 -14.70 -7.33
CA ILE A 74 5.54 -14.02 -7.80
C ILE A 74 5.41 -13.60 -9.27
N LEU A 75 4.85 -14.46 -10.12
CA LEU A 75 4.62 -14.14 -11.54
C LEU A 75 3.62 -13.00 -11.69
N HIS A 76 2.51 -13.04 -10.95
CA HIS A 76 1.51 -11.98 -10.94
C HIS A 76 2.11 -10.64 -10.51
N GLN A 77 2.88 -10.62 -9.42
CA GLN A 77 3.51 -9.40 -8.93
C GLN A 77 4.57 -8.85 -9.89
N LYS A 78 5.35 -9.70 -10.54
CA LYS A 78 6.30 -9.26 -11.59
C LYS A 78 5.57 -8.64 -12.77
N ALA A 79 4.45 -9.22 -13.20
CA ALA A 79 3.63 -8.67 -14.28
C ALA A 79 3.03 -7.31 -13.90
N GLU A 80 2.54 -7.15 -12.68
CA GLU A 80 2.05 -5.85 -12.17
C GLU A 80 3.15 -4.80 -12.10
N ILE A 81 4.32 -5.16 -11.56
CA ILE A 81 5.48 -4.27 -11.48
C ILE A 81 5.89 -3.84 -12.89
N ALA A 82 5.95 -4.76 -13.85
CA ALA A 82 6.26 -4.43 -15.25
C ALA A 82 5.22 -3.47 -15.85
N ARG A 83 3.92 -3.67 -15.58
CA ARG A 83 2.84 -2.78 -16.02
C ARG A 83 2.98 -1.37 -15.42
N LYS A 84 3.23 -1.28 -14.10
CA LYS A 84 3.44 -0.02 -13.38
C LYS A 84 4.71 0.70 -13.85
N MET A 85 5.79 -0.04 -14.12
CA MET A 85 7.05 0.49 -14.67
C MET A 85 6.84 1.08 -16.07
N LYS A 86 6.14 0.36 -16.95
CA LYS A 86 5.83 0.86 -18.30
C LYS A 86 4.97 2.13 -18.26
N ALA A 87 4.00 2.21 -17.35
CA ALA A 87 3.19 3.42 -17.16
C ALA A 87 4.03 4.60 -16.67
N TYR A 88 4.93 4.36 -15.71
CA TYR A 88 5.87 5.36 -15.20
C TYR A 88 6.83 5.86 -16.28
N GLU A 89 7.39 4.97 -17.11
CA GLU A 89 8.27 5.33 -18.22
C GLU A 89 7.57 6.18 -19.28
N LYS A 90 6.32 5.83 -19.64
CA LYS A 90 5.49 6.64 -20.54
C LYS A 90 5.25 8.04 -19.98
N GLN A 91 4.89 8.15 -18.70
CA GLN A 91 4.67 9.46 -18.08
C GLN A 91 5.96 10.30 -18.05
N LYS A 92 7.11 9.67 -17.76
CA LYS A 92 8.41 10.35 -17.79
C LYS A 92 8.78 10.82 -19.19
N GLN A 93 8.47 10.05 -20.23
CA GLN A 93 8.69 10.46 -21.62
C GLN A 93 7.81 11.65 -22.01
N VAL A 94 6.52 11.64 -21.65
CA VAL A 94 5.60 12.77 -21.87
C VAL A 94 6.12 14.03 -21.17
N GLN A 95 6.45 13.93 -19.87
CA GLN A 95 7.01 15.06 -19.12
C GLN A 95 8.32 15.60 -19.72
N ARG A 96 9.18 14.72 -20.26
CA ARG A 96 10.43 15.14 -20.92
C ARG A 96 10.14 15.89 -22.23
N ASN A 97 9.20 15.40 -23.02
CA ASN A 97 8.80 16.03 -24.28
C ASN A 97 8.13 17.39 -24.03
N ASP A 98 7.23 17.47 -23.04
CA ASP A 98 6.55 18.71 -22.65
C ASP A 98 7.58 19.76 -22.19
N ASN A 99 8.49 19.39 -21.28
CA ASN A 99 9.56 20.29 -20.84
C ASN A 99 10.46 20.77 -22.01
N GLN A 100 10.71 19.90 -23.00
CA GLN A 100 11.51 20.26 -24.17
C GLN A 100 10.74 21.21 -25.12
N LEU A 101 9.44 21.00 -25.29
CA LEU A 101 8.56 21.88 -26.05
C LEU A 101 8.44 23.24 -25.37
N GLU A 102 8.30 23.28 -24.05
CA GLU A 102 8.28 24.50 -23.23
C GLU A 102 9.61 25.27 -23.29
N CYS A 103 10.75 24.57 -23.24
CA CYS A 103 12.05 25.24 -23.43
C CYS A 103 12.16 25.85 -24.83
N ARG A 104 11.82 25.09 -25.88
CA ARG A 104 11.86 25.59 -27.27
C ARG A 104 10.89 26.75 -27.51
N SER A 105 9.68 26.71 -26.94
CA SER A 105 8.72 27.80 -27.07
C SER A 105 9.20 29.04 -26.31
N GLY A 106 9.73 28.87 -25.10
CA GLY A 106 10.32 29.97 -24.32
C GLY A 106 11.53 30.61 -24.99
N GLU A 107 12.39 29.83 -25.64
CA GLU A 107 13.51 30.35 -26.46
C GLU A 107 13.02 31.16 -27.65
N ARG A 108 11.99 30.66 -28.36
CA ARG A 108 11.36 31.38 -29.49
C ARG A 108 10.73 32.68 -29.04
N GLU A 109 9.95 32.67 -27.95
CA GLU A 109 9.30 33.86 -27.40
C GLU A 109 10.35 34.90 -26.95
N ARG A 110 11.45 34.47 -26.34
CA ARG A 110 12.57 35.37 -25.99
C ARG A 110 13.21 35.99 -27.24
N ALA A 111 13.46 35.21 -28.28
CA ALA A 111 14.01 35.72 -29.53
C ALA A 111 13.06 36.70 -30.23
N GLU A 112 11.75 36.44 -30.20
CA GLU A 112 10.73 37.34 -30.75
C GLU A 112 10.63 38.64 -29.96
N LYS A 113 10.61 38.58 -28.62
CA LYS A 113 10.65 39.77 -27.76
C LYS A 113 11.91 40.60 -28.00
N PHE A 114 13.05 39.95 -28.22
CA PHE A 114 14.29 40.64 -28.57
C PHE A 114 14.17 41.39 -29.91
N LYS A 115 13.69 40.71 -30.98
CA LYS A 115 13.46 41.34 -32.30
C LYS A 115 12.48 42.51 -32.24
N GLN A 116 11.38 42.37 -31.49
CA GLN A 116 10.42 43.46 -31.30
C GLN A 116 11.05 44.66 -30.59
N ARG A 117 11.92 44.42 -29.60
CA ARG A 117 12.62 45.47 -28.87
C ARG A 117 13.65 46.19 -29.73
N GLU A 118 14.37 45.49 -30.59
CA GLU A 118 15.26 46.10 -31.59
C GLU A 118 14.50 46.95 -32.61
N ASN A 119 13.41 46.41 -33.17
CA ASN A 119 12.59 47.14 -34.14
C ASN A 119 11.92 48.39 -33.54
N SER A 120 11.58 48.37 -32.24
CA SER A 120 10.99 49.51 -31.52
C SER A 120 11.98 50.68 -31.36
N ILE A 121 13.28 50.41 -31.28
CA ILE A 121 14.33 51.44 -31.15
C ILE A 121 14.54 52.18 -32.48
N VAL A 122 14.40 51.49 -33.62
CA VAL A 122 14.65 52.06 -34.95
C VAL A 122 13.42 52.77 -35.54
N SER A 123 12.21 52.40 -35.12
CA SER A 123 10.95 52.87 -35.75
C SER A 123 10.26 54.05 -35.05
N LYS A 124 10.74 54.49 -33.88
CA LYS A 124 10.24 55.69 -33.20
C LYS A 124 11.29 56.81 -33.26
N PRO A 125 11.27 57.71 -34.27
CA PRO A 125 12.03 58.94 -34.16
C PRO A 125 11.52 59.70 -32.94
N ILE A 126 12.36 59.85 -31.92
CA ILE A 126 12.12 60.75 -30.80
C ILE A 126 12.17 62.16 -31.39
N ASN A 127 11.00 62.71 -31.77
CA ASN A 127 10.86 64.14 -32.03
C ASN A 127 10.72 64.84 -30.68
N PRO A 128 11.73 65.61 -30.21
CA PRO A 128 11.72 66.20 -28.88
C PRO A 128 10.80 67.43 -28.75
N PHE A 129 10.06 67.82 -29.79
CA PHE A 129 9.32 69.09 -29.87
C PHE A 129 7.79 69.00 -29.74
N THR A 130 7.18 67.82 -29.55
CA THR A 130 5.71 67.68 -29.43
C THR A 130 5.20 67.19 -28.07
N ALA A 131 6.08 66.95 -27.09
CA ALA A 131 5.70 66.42 -25.77
C ALA A 131 5.15 67.46 -24.77
N ALA A 132 4.80 68.67 -25.21
CA ALA A 132 4.37 69.77 -24.33
C ALA A 132 2.87 70.11 -24.38
N GLN A 133 2.05 69.43 -25.18
CA GLN A 133 0.61 69.73 -25.27
C GLN A 133 -0.25 68.46 -25.20
N SER A 134 -0.44 67.96 -23.98
CA SER A 134 -1.64 67.20 -23.57
C SER A 134 -1.49 66.79 -22.09
N ARG A 135 -1.54 67.79 -21.22
CA ARG A 135 -1.95 67.61 -19.83
C ARG A 135 -3.11 68.56 -19.62
N ASP A 136 -4.33 68.09 -19.82
CA ASP A 136 -5.46 68.45 -18.96
C ASP A 136 -6.70 67.59 -19.24
N SER A 137 -7.59 67.53 -18.23
CA SER A 137 -8.92 66.90 -18.16
C SER A 137 -9.04 65.50 -17.52
N GLU A 138 -9.03 65.56 -16.18
CA GLU A 138 -10.10 65.14 -15.26
C GLU A 138 -10.45 63.66 -15.01
N ARG A 139 -10.29 63.31 -13.72
CA ARG A 139 -11.08 62.32 -12.98
C ARG A 139 -12.42 62.96 -12.59
N GLU A 140 -13.54 62.24 -12.73
CA GLU A 140 -14.45 61.95 -11.61
C GLU A 140 -15.54 60.93 -11.98
N ASN A 141 -16.07 60.30 -10.94
CA ASN A 141 -16.89 59.10 -10.90
C ASN A 141 -18.29 59.51 -10.39
N GLY A 142 -19.39 59.02 -10.99
CA GLY A 142 -20.73 59.31 -10.46
C GLY A 142 -21.91 58.77 -11.29
N SER A 143 -22.51 57.68 -10.81
CA SER A 143 -23.75 57.05 -11.27
C SER A 143 -24.97 57.98 -11.36
N ALA A 144 -25.87 57.75 -12.33
CA ALA A 144 -27.25 57.26 -12.08
C ALA A 144 -28.15 57.27 -13.34
N GLY A 145 -28.83 56.12 -13.56
CA GLY A 145 -30.14 55.97 -14.21
C GLY A 145 -30.20 56.07 -15.74
N SER A 146 -31.03 55.34 -16.49
CA SER A 146 -31.89 54.18 -16.25
C SER A 146 -32.47 53.80 -17.62
N SER A 147 -32.65 52.50 -17.86
CA SER A 147 -33.62 51.87 -18.78
C SER A 147 -33.71 52.34 -20.24
N SER A 148 -33.44 51.44 -21.19
CA SER A 148 -34.50 50.64 -21.81
C SER A 148 -33.96 49.78 -22.97
N SER A 149 -34.78 48.79 -23.28
CA SER A 149 -34.61 47.55 -24.02
C SER A 149 -34.30 47.61 -25.53
N SER A 150 -33.99 46.41 -26.05
CA SER A 150 -34.03 45.94 -27.45
C SER A 150 -32.73 46.19 -28.24
N SER A 151 -32.22 45.31 -29.09
CA SER A 151 -32.68 44.06 -29.69
C SER A 151 -31.46 43.34 -30.33
N ALA A 152 -31.70 42.11 -30.77
CA ALA A 152 -30.78 41.16 -31.39
C ALA A 152 -29.90 41.70 -32.54
N GLY A 153 -28.74 41.04 -32.75
CA GLY A 153 -28.01 41.08 -34.03
C GLY A 153 -26.55 40.71 -33.91
N ALA A 154 -26.09 39.76 -34.73
CA ALA A 154 -24.83 39.06 -34.60
C ALA A 154 -23.61 39.78 -35.25
N SER A 155 -22.43 39.35 -34.78
CA SER A 155 -21.18 39.07 -35.52
C SER A 155 -19.99 40.06 -35.55
N SER A 156 -18.83 39.45 -35.25
CA SER A 156 -17.46 39.70 -35.72
C SER A 156 -16.48 40.58 -34.92
N ALA A 157 -15.47 39.87 -34.39
CA ALA A 157 -14.04 40.19 -34.32
C ALA A 157 -13.56 41.55 -33.76
N GLY A 158 -13.17 41.51 -32.48
CA GLY A 158 -12.15 42.37 -31.87
C GLY A 158 -11.72 41.77 -30.53
N PRO A 159 -10.43 41.77 -30.16
CA PRO A 159 -9.98 41.24 -28.87
C PRO A 159 -10.26 42.31 -27.81
N SER A 160 -11.52 42.43 -27.41
CA SER A 160 -11.84 43.11 -26.17
C SER A 160 -11.29 42.23 -25.05
N SER A 161 -10.46 42.82 -24.20
CA SER A 161 -9.90 42.20 -23.00
C SER A 161 -11.04 41.74 -22.10
N SER A 162 -11.55 40.54 -22.34
CA SER A 162 -12.44 39.85 -21.42
C SER A 162 -11.60 39.62 -20.18
N SER A 163 -11.87 40.40 -19.13
CA SER A 163 -11.42 40.11 -17.78
C SER A 163 -11.69 38.64 -17.51
N SER A 164 -10.62 37.83 -17.48
CA SER A 164 -10.72 36.39 -17.31
C SER A 164 -11.16 36.11 -15.88
N LEU A 165 -12.46 36.14 -15.64
CA LEU A 165 -13.02 35.66 -14.40
C LEU A 165 -12.86 34.13 -14.42
N PRO A 166 -12.16 33.52 -13.43
CA PRO A 166 -11.98 32.09 -13.37
C PRO A 166 -13.31 31.45 -12.95
N SER A 167 -14.21 31.27 -13.91
CA SER A 167 -15.48 30.58 -13.67
C SER A 167 -15.22 29.08 -13.67
N PHE A 168 -15.12 28.51 -12.47
CA PHE A 168 -14.94 27.07 -12.22
C PHE A 168 -16.00 26.17 -12.88
N TRP A 169 -17.18 26.72 -13.21
CA TRP A 169 -18.29 25.98 -13.82
C TRP A 169 -18.25 25.90 -15.35
N ILE A 170 -17.28 26.55 -16.00
CA ILE A 170 -17.10 26.47 -17.45
C ILE A 170 -16.06 25.38 -17.74
N PRO A 171 -16.43 24.25 -18.40
CA PRO A 171 -15.52 23.12 -18.65
C PRO A 171 -14.23 23.45 -19.41
N SER A 172 -14.16 24.58 -20.12
CA SER A 172 -12.95 25.06 -20.81
C SER A 172 -12.05 25.94 -19.95
N LEU A 173 -12.52 26.40 -18.79
CA LEU A 173 -11.79 27.21 -17.81
C LEU A 173 -11.57 26.46 -16.49
N THR A 174 -12.00 25.20 -16.39
CA THR A 174 -11.65 24.35 -15.25
C THR A 174 -10.16 24.08 -15.29
N PRO A 175 -9.42 24.32 -14.19
CA PRO A 175 -8.00 23.96 -14.14
C PRO A 175 -7.89 22.45 -14.40
N GLU A 176 -7.25 22.07 -15.50
CA GLU A 176 -7.00 20.67 -15.80
C GLU A 176 -6.23 20.05 -14.62
N ALA A 177 -6.74 18.92 -14.12
CA ALA A 177 -6.08 18.21 -13.03
C ALA A 177 -4.69 17.80 -13.51
N LYS A 178 -3.63 18.32 -12.86
CA LYS A 178 -2.26 17.95 -13.17
C LYS A 178 -2.16 16.42 -13.12
N PRO A 179 -1.60 15.77 -14.16
CA PRO A 179 -1.52 14.32 -14.21
C PRO A 179 -0.81 13.81 -12.95
N THR A 180 -1.41 12.83 -12.28
CA THR A 180 -0.86 12.28 -11.04
C THR A 180 0.56 11.76 -11.29
N VAL A 181 1.56 12.39 -10.68
CA VAL A 181 2.97 12.00 -10.86
C VAL A 181 3.16 10.61 -10.25
N LEU A 182 3.29 9.59 -11.10
CA LEU A 182 3.52 8.23 -10.66
C LEU A 182 4.91 8.17 -10.03
N LYS A 183 5.01 7.59 -8.83
CA LYS A 183 6.30 7.29 -8.21
C LYS A 183 6.92 6.08 -8.91
N LYS A 184 8.25 6.05 -8.96
CA LYS A 184 8.99 4.91 -9.51
C LYS A 184 8.60 3.64 -8.73
N PRO A 185 8.00 2.63 -9.39
CA PRO A 185 7.65 1.39 -8.72
C PRO A 185 8.92 0.66 -8.25
N GLY A 186 8.82 -0.01 -7.09
CA GLY A 186 9.85 -0.94 -6.63
C GLY A 186 9.96 -2.16 -7.56
N LYS A 187 11.17 -2.67 -7.77
CA LYS A 187 11.41 -3.86 -8.62
C LYS A 187 11.31 -5.18 -7.86
N THR A 188 11.36 -5.13 -6.54
CA THR A 188 11.36 -6.30 -5.66
C THR A 188 9.94 -6.76 -5.39
N VAL A 189 9.68 -8.05 -5.60
CA VAL A 189 8.45 -8.69 -5.12
C VAL A 189 8.53 -8.78 -3.60
N LEU A 190 7.43 -8.45 -2.92
CA LEU A 190 7.33 -8.50 -1.46
C LEU A 190 6.57 -9.76 -1.05
N CYS A 191 6.89 -10.29 0.13
CA CYS A 191 6.16 -11.38 0.74
C CYS A 191 4.73 -10.90 1.11
N PRO A 192 3.69 -11.69 0.82
CA PRO A 192 2.30 -11.29 1.09
C PRO A 192 1.98 -11.16 2.58
N MET A 193 2.72 -11.88 3.44
CA MET A 193 2.51 -11.84 4.90
C MET A 193 3.48 -10.90 5.62
N SER A 194 4.77 -10.93 5.29
CA SER A 194 5.79 -10.17 6.02
C SER A 194 6.14 -8.81 5.41
N GLY A 195 5.77 -8.55 4.15
CA GLY A 195 6.17 -7.34 3.42
C GLY A 195 7.67 -7.24 3.13
N ARG A 196 8.47 -8.26 3.46
CA ARG A 196 9.92 -8.31 3.16
C ARG A 196 10.18 -8.72 1.71
N PRO A 197 11.33 -8.35 1.11
CA PRO A 197 11.65 -8.76 -0.25
C PRO A 197 11.72 -10.28 -0.36
N LEU A 198 11.07 -10.84 -1.39
CA LEU A 198 10.98 -12.27 -1.62
C LEU A 198 11.79 -12.67 -2.86
N LYS A 199 12.73 -13.60 -2.70
CA LYS A 199 13.47 -14.22 -3.82
C LYS A 199 13.18 -15.70 -3.91
N LEU A 200 13.17 -16.21 -5.15
CA LEU A 200 12.94 -17.63 -5.44
C LEU A 200 14.00 -18.55 -4.82
N ASN A 201 15.25 -18.11 -4.79
CA ASN A 201 16.36 -18.92 -4.26
C ASN A 201 16.38 -18.97 -2.73
N GLU A 202 15.67 -18.05 -2.06
CA GLU A 202 15.59 -18.00 -0.59
C GLU A 202 14.46 -18.89 -0.06
N LEU A 203 13.66 -19.47 -0.95
CA LEU A 203 12.59 -20.41 -0.63
C LEU A 203 13.18 -21.79 -0.31
N VAL A 204 12.87 -22.31 0.87
CA VAL A 204 13.34 -23.62 1.35
C VAL A 204 12.21 -24.63 1.24
N THR A 205 12.46 -25.76 0.58
CA THR A 205 11.50 -26.87 0.52
C THR A 205 11.41 -27.57 1.86
N VAL A 206 10.19 -27.80 2.36
CA VAL A 206 9.95 -28.46 3.63
C VAL A 206 9.59 -29.93 3.41
N ARG A 207 10.10 -30.80 4.28
CA ARG A 207 9.78 -32.23 4.29
C ARG A 207 9.18 -32.58 5.64
N PHE A 208 7.86 -32.74 5.67
CA PHE A 208 7.17 -33.25 6.85
C PHE A 208 7.33 -34.77 6.94
N THR A 209 7.58 -35.26 8.16
CA THR A 209 7.60 -36.70 8.43
C THR A 209 6.19 -37.12 8.87
N PRO A 210 5.49 -37.99 8.13
CA PRO A 210 4.17 -38.46 8.54
C PRO A 210 4.26 -39.31 9.80
N LEU A 211 3.22 -39.26 10.64
CA LEU A 211 3.11 -40.12 11.84
C LEU A 211 3.11 -41.60 11.45
N ASP A 212 2.26 -41.96 10.48
CA ASP A 212 2.17 -43.31 9.94
C ASP A 212 2.55 -43.29 8.44
N PRO A 213 3.70 -43.86 8.05
CA PRO A 213 4.15 -43.88 6.66
C PRO A 213 3.36 -44.87 5.78
N SER A 214 2.56 -45.74 6.39
CA SER A 214 1.74 -46.75 5.70
C SER A 214 0.38 -46.24 5.23
N LEU A 215 -0.06 -45.08 5.71
CA LEU A 215 -1.37 -44.53 5.39
C LEU A 215 -1.31 -43.65 4.13
N ASP A 216 -2.36 -43.75 3.32
CA ASP A 216 -2.53 -42.88 2.16
C ASP A 216 -2.80 -41.42 2.59
N ARG A 217 -2.46 -40.46 1.72
CA ARG A 217 -2.54 -39.02 1.99
C ARG A 217 -3.93 -38.57 2.42
N VAL A 218 -4.97 -39.13 1.82
CA VAL A 218 -6.37 -38.79 2.14
C VAL A 218 -6.72 -39.25 3.55
N ALA A 219 -6.24 -40.44 3.95
CA ALA A 219 -6.43 -40.97 5.30
C ALA A 219 -5.61 -40.22 6.36
N LEU A 220 -4.47 -39.63 5.97
CA LEU A 220 -3.70 -38.73 6.85
C LEU A 220 -4.43 -37.40 7.07
N LEU A 221 -5.13 -36.88 6.05
CA LEU A 221 -5.80 -35.58 6.13
C LEU A 221 -7.01 -35.55 7.08
N THR A 222 -7.67 -36.69 7.26
CA THR A 222 -8.80 -36.80 8.20
C THR A 222 -8.36 -36.85 9.66
N ARG A 223 -7.06 -37.07 9.93
CA ARG A 223 -6.53 -37.10 11.29
C ARG A 223 -6.15 -35.70 11.77
N GLN A 224 -6.35 -35.48 13.07
CA GLN A 224 -5.94 -34.25 13.74
C GLN A 224 -4.41 -34.16 13.85
N ASP A 225 -3.76 -35.29 14.17
CA ASP A 225 -2.31 -35.41 14.25
C ASP A 225 -1.77 -36.12 13.01
N ARG A 226 -1.10 -35.37 12.13
CA ARG A 226 -0.66 -35.85 10.80
C ARG A 226 0.86 -36.07 10.72
N TYR A 227 1.62 -35.21 11.38
CA TYR A 227 3.07 -35.13 11.24
C TYR A 227 3.80 -35.18 12.58
N VAL A 228 5.04 -35.65 12.52
CA VAL A 228 5.94 -35.76 13.67
C VAL A 228 7.25 -35.04 13.43
N CYS A 229 7.90 -34.67 14.53
CA CYS A 229 9.25 -34.15 14.54
C CYS A 229 10.23 -35.17 13.96
N ALA A 230 11.13 -34.75 13.08
CA ALA A 230 12.11 -35.65 12.45
C ALA A 230 13.11 -36.26 13.47
N VAL A 231 13.32 -35.63 14.62
CA VAL A 231 14.31 -36.04 15.62
C VAL A 231 13.65 -36.75 16.80
N THR A 232 12.73 -36.09 17.50
CA THR A 232 12.08 -36.66 18.70
C THR A 232 10.88 -37.52 18.42
N LYS A 233 10.33 -37.47 17.20
CA LYS A 233 9.06 -38.12 16.84
C LYS A 233 7.84 -37.64 17.65
N ASP A 234 7.95 -36.49 18.32
CA ASP A 234 6.81 -35.83 18.96
C ASP A 234 5.81 -35.36 17.90
N THR A 235 4.52 -35.38 18.21
CA THR A 235 3.47 -34.89 17.32
C THR A 235 3.58 -33.38 17.10
N LEU A 236 3.51 -32.96 15.84
CA LEU A 236 3.54 -31.55 15.46
C LEU A 236 2.11 -31.01 15.42
N GLY A 237 1.92 -29.82 15.98
CA GLY A 237 0.64 -29.12 16.02
C GLY A 237 0.81 -27.61 16.23
N ASN A 238 -0.29 -26.86 16.15
CA ASN A 238 -0.27 -25.39 16.30
C ASN A 238 0.23 -24.92 17.67
N SER A 239 0.08 -25.75 18.70
CA SER A 239 0.55 -25.47 20.06
C SER A 239 2.07 -25.54 20.20
N VAL A 240 2.73 -26.40 19.41
CA VAL A 240 4.15 -26.69 19.55
C VAL A 240 4.97 -25.76 18.65
N PRO A 241 5.95 -25.01 19.18
CA PRO A 241 6.89 -24.27 18.35
C PRO A 241 7.70 -25.21 17.46
N CYS A 242 7.71 -24.93 16.16
CA CYS A 242 8.46 -25.70 15.19
C CYS A 242 9.45 -24.79 14.43
N ALA A 243 10.53 -25.38 13.94
CA ALA A 243 11.49 -24.77 13.05
C ALA A 243 11.81 -25.72 11.89
N VAL A 244 12.21 -25.14 10.76
CA VAL A 244 12.71 -25.86 9.60
C VAL A 244 14.21 -25.65 9.52
N LEU A 245 14.94 -26.73 9.25
CA LEU A 245 16.37 -26.67 8.93
C LEU A 245 16.54 -26.49 7.42
N ARG A 246 17.29 -25.47 7.00
CA ARG A 246 17.52 -25.16 5.58
C ARG A 246 18.14 -26.32 4.77
N PRO A 247 19.17 -27.06 5.25
CA PRO A 247 19.84 -28.09 4.45
C PRO A 247 18.95 -29.31 4.19
N SER A 248 18.36 -29.88 5.23
CA SER A 248 17.49 -31.07 5.11
C SER A 248 16.05 -30.75 4.71
N GLY A 249 15.59 -29.52 4.98
CA GLY A 249 14.17 -29.17 4.91
C GLY A 249 13.32 -29.84 6.00
N ALA A 250 13.94 -30.51 6.98
CA ALA A 250 13.23 -31.25 8.01
C ALA A 250 12.58 -30.30 9.04
N VAL A 251 11.39 -30.68 9.51
CA VAL A 251 10.68 -29.95 10.57
C VAL A 251 11.01 -30.54 11.93
N VAL A 252 11.44 -29.67 12.83
CA VAL A 252 11.93 -30.02 14.16
C VAL A 252 11.27 -29.10 15.20
N THR A 253 11.01 -29.59 16.41
CA THR A 253 10.48 -28.74 17.48
C THR A 253 11.56 -27.77 17.98
N MET A 254 11.16 -26.59 18.45
CA MET A 254 12.14 -25.62 18.99
C MET A 254 12.88 -26.17 20.20
N GLU A 255 12.26 -27.04 20.99
CA GLU A 255 12.93 -27.70 22.12
C GLU A 255 14.13 -28.55 21.67
N CYS A 256 13.96 -29.29 20.56
CA CYS A 256 15.08 -30.03 19.95
C CYS A 256 16.16 -29.10 19.44
N VAL A 257 15.76 -27.97 18.83
CA VAL A 257 16.70 -26.97 18.33
C VAL A 257 17.55 -26.42 19.48
N GLU A 258 16.93 -26.08 20.61
CA GLU A 258 17.63 -25.48 21.74
C GLU A 258 18.50 -26.48 22.52
N ARG A 259 18.02 -27.72 22.68
CA ARG A 259 18.70 -28.71 23.52
C ARG A 259 19.78 -29.50 22.79
N LEU A 260 19.62 -29.75 21.49
CA LEU A 260 20.49 -30.60 20.68
C LEU A 260 21.21 -29.78 19.61
N ILE A 261 20.46 -29.19 18.68
CA ILE A 261 21.02 -28.61 17.45
C ILE A 261 21.88 -27.38 17.75
N ARG A 262 21.50 -26.52 18.70
CA ARG A 262 22.30 -25.34 19.07
C ARG A 262 23.65 -25.70 19.73
N LYS A 263 23.78 -26.90 20.28
CA LYS A 263 25.05 -27.34 20.89
C LYS A 263 26.02 -27.83 19.83
N ASP A 264 25.53 -28.67 18.93
CA ASP A 264 26.37 -29.34 17.93
C ASP A 264 26.44 -28.57 16.60
N MET A 265 25.55 -27.59 16.38
CA MET A 265 25.39 -26.77 15.17
C MET A 265 25.48 -27.60 13.88
N THR A 266 24.85 -28.77 13.89
CA THR A 266 24.87 -29.75 12.80
C THR A 266 23.48 -30.30 12.58
N ASP A 267 23.11 -30.54 11.32
CA ASP A 267 21.81 -31.09 10.94
C ASP A 267 21.75 -32.59 11.32
N PRO A 268 20.78 -33.03 12.13
CA PRO A 268 20.68 -34.43 12.56
C PRO A 268 20.30 -35.41 11.43
N VAL A 269 19.76 -34.92 10.31
CA VAL A 269 19.34 -35.78 9.19
C VAL A 269 20.44 -35.92 8.15
N THR A 270 21.07 -34.80 7.77
CA THR A 270 22.07 -34.78 6.69
C THR A 270 23.51 -34.79 7.21
N GLY A 271 23.75 -34.36 8.45
CA GLY A 271 25.10 -34.19 9.00
C GLY A 271 25.80 -32.89 8.56
N ASP A 272 25.10 -31.98 7.88
CA ASP A 272 25.66 -30.71 7.42
C ASP A 272 25.81 -29.71 8.56
N LYS A 273 26.86 -28.88 8.49
CA LYS A 273 27.06 -27.78 9.46
C LYS A 273 26.00 -26.70 9.27
N LEU A 274 25.32 -26.34 10.35
CA LEU A 274 24.27 -25.33 10.37
C LEU A 274 24.81 -23.97 10.84
N THR A 275 24.23 -22.91 10.31
CA THR A 275 24.34 -21.56 10.88
C THR A 275 23.02 -21.14 11.51
N GLU A 276 23.03 -20.12 12.38
CA GLU A 276 21.80 -19.60 12.99
C GLU A 276 20.76 -19.13 11.96
N LYS A 277 21.21 -18.73 10.77
CA LYS A 277 20.33 -18.31 9.66
C LYS A 277 19.65 -19.48 8.97
N ASP A 278 20.17 -20.70 9.12
CA ASP A 278 19.63 -21.92 8.52
C ASP A 278 18.50 -22.51 9.37
N ILE A 279 18.37 -22.07 10.62
CA ILE A 279 17.30 -22.43 11.52
C ILE A 279 16.17 -21.42 11.34
N ILE A 280 15.11 -21.83 10.62
CA ILE A 280 13.98 -20.96 10.32
C ILE A 280 12.83 -21.29 11.27
N PRO A 281 12.53 -20.45 12.28
CA PRO A 281 11.39 -20.68 13.16
C PRO A 281 10.09 -20.48 12.37
N LEU A 282 9.20 -21.47 12.40
CA LEU A 282 7.92 -21.38 11.72
C LEU A 282 6.98 -20.42 12.45
N GLN A 283 6.34 -19.55 11.68
CA GLN A 283 5.31 -18.65 12.20
C GLN A 283 4.05 -19.45 12.51
N ARG A 284 3.60 -19.36 13.75
CA ARG A 284 2.38 -20.05 14.19
C ARG A 284 1.15 -19.25 13.81
N GLY A 285 0.10 -19.95 13.42
CA GLY A 285 -1.30 -19.53 13.50
C GLY A 285 -1.59 -18.03 13.39
N GLY A 286 -1.52 -17.49 12.18
CA GLY A 286 -2.03 -16.16 11.84
C GLY A 286 -2.47 -16.14 10.38
N THR A 287 -3.70 -15.69 10.13
CA THR A 287 -4.12 -15.26 8.78
C THR A 287 -3.79 -13.77 8.64
N GLY A 288 -3.77 -13.21 7.43
CA GLY A 288 -3.49 -11.78 7.24
C GLY A 288 -4.40 -10.81 8.03
N PHE A 289 -5.45 -11.33 8.69
CA PHE A 289 -6.42 -10.60 9.52
C PHE A 289 -6.29 -10.87 11.03
N ALA A 290 -5.59 -11.93 11.46
CA ALA A 290 -5.54 -12.36 12.85
C ALA A 290 -4.09 -12.57 13.32
N GLY A 291 -3.73 -11.93 14.44
CA GLY A 291 -2.43 -12.13 15.07
C GLY A 291 -2.30 -13.51 15.71
N SER A 292 -1.07 -14.01 15.81
CA SER A 292 -0.77 -15.30 16.43
C SER A 292 -0.57 -15.21 17.95
N GLY A 293 -1.00 -16.22 18.70
CA GLY A 293 -0.73 -16.33 20.13
C GLY A 293 -1.63 -15.45 21.00
N VAL A 294 -1.04 -14.50 21.73
CA VAL A 294 -1.76 -13.67 22.73
C VAL A 294 -2.66 -12.62 22.06
N GLY A 295 -2.41 -12.26 20.80
CA GLY A 295 -3.11 -11.22 20.04
C GLY A 295 -4.24 -11.72 19.12
N LEU A 296 -4.99 -12.76 19.51
CA LEU A 296 -6.13 -13.29 18.74
C LEU A 296 -7.38 -12.39 18.82
N SER A 297 -7.23 -11.11 18.52
CA SER A 297 -8.33 -10.15 18.43
C SER A 297 -8.44 -9.62 17.02
N ALA A 298 -9.59 -9.82 16.37
CA ALA A 298 -9.95 -9.07 15.18
C ALA A 298 -10.49 -7.71 15.61
N LYS A 299 -10.06 -6.65 14.91
CA LYS A 299 -10.63 -5.30 15.05
C LYS A 299 -11.23 -4.90 13.72
N GLU A 300 -12.52 -4.59 13.73
CA GLU A 300 -13.21 -4.04 12.57
C GLU A 300 -13.48 -2.56 12.84
N ALA A 301 -12.89 -1.69 12.01
CA ALA A 301 -13.13 -0.26 12.07
C ALA A 301 -14.36 0.07 11.22
N ARG A 302 -15.46 0.43 11.90
CA ARG A 302 -16.70 0.90 11.26
C ARG A 302 -16.87 2.41 11.46
N PRO A 303 -17.73 3.07 10.66
CA PRO A 303 -18.02 4.49 10.86
C PRO A 303 -18.36 4.75 12.33
N VAL A 304 -17.69 5.76 12.89
CA VAL A 304 -17.96 6.24 14.23
C VAL A 304 -18.65 7.57 14.05
N MET A 305 -19.81 7.77 14.68
CA MET A 305 -20.37 9.10 14.79
C MET A 305 -19.37 9.94 15.58
N GLN A 306 -18.78 10.94 14.93
CA GLN A 306 -17.93 11.92 15.63
C GLN A 306 -18.77 12.53 16.75
N VAL A 307 -18.23 12.48 17.97
CA VAL A 307 -18.76 13.21 19.13
C VAL A 307 -18.15 14.61 19.12
#